data_AF-A0A1H9Y4V4-F1
#
_entry.id   AF-A0A1H9Y4V4-F1
#
_cell.length_a   1.000
_cell.length_b   1.000
_cell.length_c   1.000
_cell.angle_alpha   90.00
_cell.angle_beta   90.00
_cell.angle_gamma   90.00
#
_symmetry.space_group_name_H-M   'P 1'
#
loop_
_entity.id
_entity.type
_entity.pdbx_description
1 polymer ?
#
loop_
_entity_poly.entity_id
_entity_poly.type
_entity_poly.pdbx_seq_one_letter_code
_entity_poly.pdbx_strand_id
1 'polypeptide(L)'
;MIDEIDRRLKEWITMVIDGQLAITFEHPGTERNQPTVSVYLYDMEYSTPNSTTREIPFQISLSYLLTVQSDDQVESHKYLGKILYAAKSQSDMEVGFPALPAQFWQAIGIAPLPHFSLQIPLMITRETEHIPTIKAQPHIGISSVTQITGVVVGPSDQPIPGAKIMLPHSKTVAYTNNKGLFSIAADANLQRAFNCKIDAKGKQFSISVPMQQILKTPHAPFTIHLDLEV
;
A
#
# COMPACT_ATOMS: atom_id res chain seq x y z
N MET A 1 -4.42 13.63 17.46
CA MET A 1 -4.77 14.68 16.47
C MET A 1 -4.42 16.04 17.08
N ILE A 2 -4.35 17.13 16.31
CA ILE A 2 -3.86 18.44 16.78
C ILE A 2 -4.74 19.00 17.92
N ASP A 3 -6.06 18.83 17.80
CA ASP A 3 -7.06 19.17 18.81
C ASP A 3 -6.80 18.53 20.18
N GLU A 4 -6.29 17.30 20.22
CA GLU A 4 -5.91 16.62 21.45
C GLU A 4 -4.69 17.27 22.10
N ILE A 5 -3.72 17.69 21.28
CA ILE A 5 -2.54 18.43 21.76
C ILE A 5 -2.97 19.80 22.29
N ASP A 6 -3.84 20.52 21.58
CA ASP A 6 -4.37 21.81 22.01
C ASP A 6 -5.11 21.68 23.35
N ARG A 7 -5.96 20.66 23.51
CA ARG A 7 -6.67 20.38 24.76
C ARG A 7 -5.70 20.13 25.91
N ARG A 8 -4.71 19.28 25.70
CA ARG A 8 -3.69 18.96 26.72
C ARG A 8 -2.83 20.17 27.07
N LEU A 9 -2.42 20.97 26.09
CA LEU A 9 -1.70 22.24 26.30
C LEU A 9 -2.53 23.19 27.15
N LYS A 10 -3.82 23.34 26.85
CA LYS A 10 -4.72 24.21 27.61
C LYS A 10 -4.84 23.76 29.06
N GLU A 11 -5.08 22.48 29.29
CA GLU A 11 -5.18 21.88 30.63
C GLU A 11 -3.87 22.09 31.41
N TRP A 12 -2.73 21.80 30.77
CA TRP A 12 -1.41 21.95 31.38
C TRP A 12 -1.08 23.41 31.73
N ILE A 13 -1.26 24.36 30.81
CA ILE A 13 -1.01 25.78 31.06
C ILE A 13 -1.94 26.28 32.18
N THR A 14 -3.22 25.89 32.16
CA THR A 14 -4.19 26.25 33.22
C THR A 14 -3.66 25.83 34.60
N MET A 15 -3.12 24.61 34.70
CA MET A 15 -2.56 24.09 35.94
C MET A 15 -1.29 24.85 36.36
N VAL A 16 -0.42 25.21 35.41
CA VAL A 16 0.80 25.97 35.71
C VAL A 16 0.50 27.38 36.21
N ILE A 17 -0.52 28.04 35.67
CA ILE A 17 -0.89 29.42 36.08
C ILE A 17 -2.02 29.47 37.11
N ASP A 18 -2.39 28.33 37.72
CA ASP A 18 -3.46 28.24 38.72
C ASP A 18 -4.80 28.83 38.25
N GLY A 19 -5.09 28.74 36.94
CA GLY A 19 -6.31 29.28 36.33
C GLY A 19 -6.43 30.81 36.34
N GLN A 20 -5.35 31.55 36.59
CA GLN A 20 -5.39 33.01 36.78
C GLN A 20 -5.56 33.82 35.48
N LEU A 21 -5.24 33.26 34.32
CA LEU A 21 -5.36 33.93 33.02
C LEU A 21 -6.28 33.13 32.10
N ALA A 22 -6.94 33.82 31.17
CA ALA A 22 -7.56 33.14 30.04
C ALA A 22 -6.49 32.51 29.14
N ILE A 23 -6.85 31.42 28.47
CA ILE A 23 -6.01 30.76 27.47
C ILE A 23 -6.75 30.73 26.15
N THR A 24 -6.10 31.23 25.10
CA THR A 24 -6.61 31.23 23.72
C THR A 24 -5.61 30.60 22.77
N PHE A 25 -6.11 30.01 21.69
CA PHE A 25 -5.32 29.48 20.58
C PHE A 25 -5.36 30.38 19.33
N GLU A 26 -5.99 31.55 19.46
CA GLU A 26 -5.95 32.59 18.44
C GLU A 26 -4.58 33.27 18.38
N HIS A 27 -4.31 34.01 17.29
CA HIS A 27 -3.08 34.78 17.17
C HIS A 27 -2.99 35.83 18.30
N PRO A 28 -1.77 36.20 18.73
CA PRO A 28 -1.61 37.25 19.73
C PRO A 28 -2.15 38.57 19.21
N GLY A 29 -2.64 39.43 20.11
CA GLY A 29 -3.09 40.78 19.75
C GLY A 29 -4.58 40.97 19.51
N THR A 30 -5.41 39.92 19.54
CA THR A 30 -6.88 40.08 19.58
C THR A 30 -7.25 40.90 20.82
N GLU A 31 -8.09 41.93 20.69
CA GLU A 31 -8.53 42.72 21.86
C GLU A 31 -9.19 41.82 22.90
N ARG A 32 -8.72 41.91 24.16
CA ARG A 32 -9.25 41.13 25.28
C ARG A 32 -9.53 42.04 26.49
N ASN A 33 -10.60 41.72 27.20
CA ASN A 33 -10.99 42.39 28.44
C ASN A 33 -10.30 41.81 29.69
N GLN A 34 -9.39 40.86 29.51
CA GLN A 34 -8.70 40.20 30.62
C GLN A 34 -7.29 39.74 30.24
N PRO A 35 -6.38 39.64 31.21
CA PRO A 35 -5.07 39.01 31.05
C PRO A 35 -5.18 37.61 30.41
N THR A 36 -4.39 37.39 29.35
CA THR A 36 -4.55 36.22 28.47
C THR A 36 -3.20 35.65 28.04
N VAL A 37 -3.10 34.33 28.06
CA VAL A 37 -2.04 33.55 27.40
C VAL A 37 -2.53 33.18 25.99
N SER A 38 -1.79 33.61 24.97
CA SER A 38 -2.03 33.16 23.59
C SER A 38 -1.07 32.04 23.24
N VAL A 39 -1.60 30.93 22.72
CA VAL A 39 -0.89 29.71 22.34
C VAL A 39 -1.14 29.47 20.85
N TYR A 40 -0.34 30.12 20.01
CA TYR A 40 -0.59 30.19 18.59
C TYR A 40 0.27 29.18 17.82
N LEU A 41 -0.34 28.19 17.15
CA LEU A 41 0.38 27.28 16.25
C LEU A 41 0.86 28.05 15.01
N TYR A 42 2.15 28.39 14.97
CA TYR A 42 2.71 29.27 13.93
C TYR A 42 3.53 28.52 12.88
N ASP A 43 3.97 27.31 13.18
CA ASP A 43 4.79 26.51 12.28
C ASP A 43 4.62 24.99 12.52
N MET A 44 4.86 24.21 11.46
CA MET A 44 4.79 22.76 11.46
C MET A 44 5.87 22.19 10.53
N GLU A 45 6.74 21.35 11.08
CA GLU A 45 7.86 20.78 10.34
C GLU A 45 7.87 19.25 10.40
N TYR A 46 8.38 18.62 9.33
CA TYR A 46 8.67 17.20 9.37
C TYR A 46 9.78 16.91 10.36
N SER A 47 9.54 16.00 11.31
CA SER A 47 10.60 15.49 12.16
C SER A 47 11.26 14.31 11.50
N THR A 48 12.60 14.27 11.45
CA THR A 48 13.31 13.09 10.97
C THR A 48 13.07 11.92 11.94
N PRO A 49 12.43 10.82 11.50
CA PRO A 49 12.17 9.70 12.38
C PRO A 49 13.48 8.95 12.68
N ASN A 50 13.83 8.79 13.95
CA ASN A 50 15.01 8.05 14.40
C ASN A 50 14.84 6.52 14.37
N SER A 51 14.00 5.96 13.49
CA SER A 51 13.67 4.52 13.49
C SER A 51 14.25 3.79 12.28
N THR A 52 14.98 2.70 12.54
CA THR A 52 15.43 1.72 11.54
C THR A 52 14.35 0.68 11.21
N THR A 53 13.10 0.90 11.62
CA THR A 53 12.00 -0.07 11.48
C THR A 53 11.18 0.20 10.22
N ARG A 54 10.65 -0.87 9.62
CA ARG A 54 9.91 -0.85 8.34
C ARG A 54 8.61 -0.03 8.38
N GLU A 55 8.11 0.28 9.58
CA GLU A 55 6.99 1.19 9.82
C GLU A 55 7.53 2.49 10.39
N ILE A 56 7.68 3.50 9.53
CA ILE A 56 8.01 4.85 9.96
C ILE A 56 6.68 5.56 10.22
N PRO A 57 6.26 5.77 11.49
CA PRO A 57 5.11 6.62 11.76
C PRO A 57 5.41 8.01 11.21
N PHE A 58 4.41 8.63 10.61
CA PHE A 58 4.55 9.99 10.12
C PHE A 58 4.64 10.91 11.34
N GLN A 59 5.81 11.53 11.52
CA GLN A 59 6.07 12.40 12.66
C GLN A 59 6.25 13.85 12.18
N ILE A 60 5.43 14.74 12.72
CA ILE A 60 5.58 16.19 12.54
C ILE A 60 5.78 16.85 13.90
N SER A 61 6.56 17.93 13.92
CA SER A 61 6.71 18.80 15.08
C SER A 61 5.76 19.97 14.94
N LEU A 62 4.97 20.24 15.97
CA LEU A 62 4.07 21.39 16.05
C LEU A 62 4.75 22.48 16.87
N SER A 63 4.94 23.66 16.29
CA SER A 63 5.57 24.81 16.95
C SER A 63 4.51 25.82 17.38
N TYR A 64 4.25 25.89 18.69
CA TYR A 64 3.34 26.86 19.29
C TYR A 64 4.13 28.07 19.80
N LEU A 65 3.72 29.28 19.43
CA LEU A 65 4.22 30.54 19.95
C LEU A 65 3.41 30.93 21.19
N LEU A 66 4.10 31.12 22.31
CA LEU A 66 3.47 31.54 23.55
C LEU A 66 3.79 33.00 23.84
N THR A 67 2.72 33.77 24.09
CA THR A 67 2.80 35.16 24.55
C THR A 67 1.84 35.36 25.72
N VAL A 68 2.18 36.23 26.65
CA VAL A 68 1.27 36.66 27.72
C VAL A 68 1.01 38.15 27.56
N GLN A 69 -0.27 38.54 27.62
CA GLN A 69 -0.69 39.93 27.59
C GLN A 69 -1.53 40.23 28.84
N SER A 70 -1.19 41.32 29.53
CA SER A 70 -1.92 41.91 30.65
C SER A 70 -1.66 43.41 30.69
N ASP A 71 -2.47 44.15 31.46
CA ASP A 71 -2.29 45.59 31.65
C ASP A 71 -0.96 45.94 32.34
N ASP A 72 -0.42 45.01 33.14
CA ASP A 72 0.91 45.11 33.75
C ASP A 72 1.92 44.20 33.03
N GLN A 73 2.97 44.81 32.46
CA GLN A 73 4.03 44.10 31.76
C GLN A 73 4.87 43.20 32.71
N VAL A 74 5.02 43.58 33.98
CA VAL A 74 5.78 42.79 34.96
C VAL A 74 5.05 41.48 35.26
N GLU A 75 3.73 41.54 35.45
CA GLU A 75 2.89 40.33 35.58
C GLU A 75 2.96 39.47 34.31
N SER A 76 2.90 40.05 33.12
CA SER A 76 3.07 39.30 31.86
C SER A 76 4.40 38.52 31.84
N HIS A 77 5.51 39.16 32.20
CA HIS A 77 6.82 38.49 32.26
C HIS A 77 6.88 37.40 33.33
N LYS A 78 6.23 37.61 34.49
CA LYS A 78 6.17 36.62 35.58
C LYS A 78 5.45 35.35 35.13
N TYR A 79 4.28 35.46 34.49
CA TYR A 79 3.57 34.29 33.96
C TYR A 79 4.31 33.63 32.80
N LEU A 80 4.88 34.42 31.89
CA LEU A 80 5.70 33.87 30.80
C LEU A 80 6.88 33.06 31.36
N GLY A 81 7.56 33.58 32.38
CA GLY A 81 8.64 32.88 33.09
C GLY A 81 8.18 31.63 33.83
N LYS A 82 7.01 31.67 34.48
CA LYS A 82 6.41 30.52 35.16
C LYS A 82 6.13 29.38 34.18
N ILE A 83 5.51 29.68 33.04
CA ILE A 83 5.22 28.70 31.98
C ILE A 83 6.51 28.16 31.37
N LEU A 84 7.47 29.04 31.05
CA LEU A 84 8.77 28.67 30.52
C LEU A 84 9.51 27.67 31.44
N TYR A 85 9.54 27.95 32.75
CA TYR A 85 10.21 27.09 33.72
C TYR A 85 9.51 25.72 33.84
N ALA A 86 8.17 25.72 33.88
CA ALA A 86 7.38 24.49 33.91
C ALA A 86 7.58 23.64 32.66
N ALA A 87 7.68 24.27 31.47
CA ALA A 87 7.89 23.59 30.20
C ALA A 87 9.21 22.81 30.18
N LYS A 88 10.28 23.38 30.74
CA LYS A 88 11.58 22.69 30.85
C LYS A 88 11.55 21.38 31.66
N SER A 89 10.50 21.16 32.45
CA SER A 89 10.32 19.94 33.23
C SER A 89 9.47 18.88 32.51
N GLN A 90 8.94 19.18 31.32
CA GLN A 90 8.19 18.24 30.49
C GLN A 90 9.14 17.50 29.54
N SER A 91 9.03 16.18 29.47
CA SER A 91 9.90 15.35 28.60
C SER A 91 9.45 15.32 27.13
N ASP A 92 8.24 15.79 26.85
CA ASP A 92 7.59 15.73 25.54
C ASP A 92 7.32 17.11 24.94
N MET A 93 7.96 18.15 25.50
CA MET A 93 7.92 19.52 24.99
C MET A 93 9.34 20.05 24.92
N GLU A 94 9.71 20.62 23.77
CA GLU A 94 10.98 21.34 23.62
C GLU A 94 10.72 22.85 23.64
N VAL A 95 11.56 23.57 24.39
CA VAL A 95 11.47 25.03 24.51
C VAL A 95 12.40 25.67 23.49
N GLY A 96 11.85 26.49 22.61
CA GLY A 96 12.57 27.29 21.62
C GLY A 96 12.47 28.79 21.85
N PHE A 97 13.42 29.54 21.30
CA PHE A 97 13.45 31.00 21.30
C PHE A 97 13.58 31.51 19.86
N PRO A 98 12.52 31.40 19.05
CA PRO A 98 12.58 31.73 17.64
C PRO A 98 12.84 33.22 17.44
N ALA A 99 13.68 33.56 16.47
CA ALA A 99 13.86 34.94 16.03
C ALA A 99 12.78 35.28 14.99
N LEU A 100 11.58 35.67 15.45
CA LEU A 100 10.48 36.00 14.55
C LEU A 100 10.76 37.30 13.78
N PRO A 101 10.71 37.30 12.43
CA PRO A 101 11.03 38.47 11.62
C PRO A 101 9.97 39.57 11.79
N ALA A 102 10.34 40.82 11.53
CA ALA A 102 9.41 41.96 11.65
C ALA A 102 8.14 41.79 10.78
N GLN A 103 8.26 41.13 9.62
CA GLN A 103 7.13 40.86 8.73
C GLN A 103 6.08 39.94 9.37
N PHE A 104 6.49 39.02 10.27
CA PHE A 104 5.55 38.18 11.01
C PHE A 104 4.62 39.04 11.86
N TRP A 105 5.19 39.92 12.70
CA TRP A 105 4.46 40.83 13.57
C TRP A 105 3.58 41.82 12.80
N GLN A 106 4.07 42.32 11.66
CA GLN A 106 3.30 43.16 10.76
C GLN A 106 2.08 42.43 10.18
N ALA A 107 2.24 41.16 9.78
CA ALA A 107 1.15 40.37 9.19
C ALA A 107 0.01 40.11 10.18
N ILE A 108 0.34 39.93 11.47
CA ILE A 108 -0.66 39.80 12.55
C ILE A 108 -1.14 41.14 13.11
N GLY A 109 -0.58 42.27 12.63
CA GLY A 109 -1.06 43.61 12.95
C GLY A 109 -0.73 44.11 14.36
N ILE A 110 0.29 43.56 15.02
CA ILE A 110 0.70 43.97 16.38
C ILE A 110 2.18 44.29 16.51
N ALA A 111 2.52 45.02 17.58
CA ALA A 111 3.91 45.20 17.98
C ALA A 111 4.52 43.87 18.48
N PRO A 112 5.84 43.67 18.33
CA PRO A 112 6.52 42.50 18.87
C PRO A 112 6.28 42.32 20.36
N LEU A 113 5.90 41.10 20.76
CA LEU A 113 5.68 40.74 22.15
C LEU A 113 6.80 39.83 22.67
N PRO A 114 7.09 39.84 23.98
CA PRO A 114 7.89 38.81 24.61
C PRO A 114 7.27 37.42 24.36
N HIS A 115 8.09 36.49 23.87
CA HIS A 115 7.62 35.17 23.45
C HIS A 115 8.69 34.09 23.62
N PHE A 116 8.22 32.85 23.64
CA PHE A 116 9.02 31.64 23.39
C PHE A 116 8.15 30.63 22.64
N SER A 117 8.74 29.56 22.12
CA SER A 117 7.98 28.49 21.45
C SER A 117 8.01 27.19 22.23
N LEU A 118 6.91 26.43 22.14
CA LEU A 118 6.84 25.03 22.53
C LEU A 118 6.75 24.17 21.28
N GLN A 119 7.69 23.26 21.13
CA GLN A 119 7.72 22.25 20.08
C GLN A 119 7.20 20.94 20.64
N ILE A 120 6.15 20.38 20.03
CA ILE A 120 5.50 19.15 20.48
C ILE A 120 5.45 18.16 19.32
N PRO A 121 5.98 16.93 19.48
CA PRO A 121 5.91 15.92 18.45
C PRO A 121 4.49 15.35 18.34
N LEU A 122 3.96 15.31 17.12
CA LEU A 122 2.73 14.61 16.77
C LEU A 122 3.07 13.37 15.94
N MET A 123 2.80 12.19 16.52
CA MET A 123 2.89 10.91 15.83
C MET A 123 1.56 10.55 15.15
N ILE A 124 1.60 10.28 13.85
CA ILE A 124 0.47 9.80 13.07
C ILE A 124 0.77 8.36 12.64
N THR A 125 0.05 7.42 13.25
CA THR A 125 0.10 6.00 12.87
C THR A 125 -0.59 5.83 11.52
N ARG A 126 0.13 5.30 10.53
CA ARG A 126 -0.47 4.88 9.26
C ARG A 126 -1.01 3.47 9.43
N GLU A 127 -2.26 3.23 9.06
CA GLU A 127 -2.76 1.87 8.90
C GLU A 127 -1.96 1.20 7.76
N THR A 128 -1.10 0.26 8.12
CA THR A 128 -0.38 -0.57 7.15
C THR A 128 -1.37 -1.53 6.53
N GLU A 129 -1.57 -1.45 5.21
CA GLU A 129 -2.34 -2.46 4.48
C GLU A 129 -1.68 -3.84 4.71
N HIS A 130 -2.45 -4.79 5.23
CA HIS A 130 -1.91 -6.10 5.63
C HIS A 130 -1.54 -6.91 4.38
N ILE A 131 -0.28 -6.82 3.94
CA ILE A 131 0.24 -7.63 2.84
C ILE A 131 0.39 -9.08 3.34
N PRO A 132 -0.27 -10.07 2.71
CA PRO A 132 -0.19 -11.45 3.15
C PRO A 132 1.25 -12.00 3.04
N THR A 133 1.76 -12.54 4.14
CA THR A 133 3.09 -13.18 4.19
C THR A 133 3.09 -14.51 3.43
N ILE A 134 4.17 -14.79 2.71
CA ILE A 134 4.41 -16.12 2.09
C ILE A 134 4.59 -17.15 3.22
N LYS A 135 3.61 -18.05 3.39
CA LYS A 135 3.59 -19.04 4.49
C LYS A 135 4.27 -20.37 4.17
N ALA A 136 4.61 -20.61 2.91
CA ALA A 136 5.20 -21.87 2.47
C ALA A 136 6.26 -21.62 1.40
N GLN A 137 7.23 -22.52 1.33
CA GLN A 137 8.22 -22.49 0.26
C GLN A 137 7.51 -22.63 -1.11
N PRO A 138 7.96 -21.91 -2.14
CA PRO A 138 7.47 -22.10 -3.50
C PRO A 138 7.62 -23.57 -3.92
N HIS A 139 6.56 -24.16 -4.48
CA HIS A 139 6.64 -25.50 -5.05
C HIS A 139 7.05 -25.39 -6.52
N ILE A 140 8.08 -26.15 -6.91
CA ILE A 140 8.51 -26.25 -8.31
C ILE A 140 7.88 -27.52 -8.89
N GLY A 141 6.89 -27.35 -9.76
CA GLY A 141 6.30 -28.44 -10.53
C GLY A 141 7.15 -28.73 -11.77
N ILE A 142 7.88 -29.85 -11.76
CA ILE A 142 8.57 -30.37 -12.95
C ILE A 142 7.69 -31.49 -13.51
N SER A 143 7.32 -31.39 -14.79
CA SER A 143 6.59 -32.46 -15.49
C SER A 143 7.45 -33.03 -16.61
N SER A 144 7.35 -34.34 -16.83
CA SER A 144 7.95 -34.98 -17.99
C SER A 144 7.09 -34.73 -19.23
N VAL A 145 7.73 -34.49 -20.36
CA VAL A 145 7.05 -34.33 -21.66
C VAL A 145 7.03 -35.69 -22.35
N THR A 146 5.85 -36.19 -22.70
CA THR A 146 5.65 -37.40 -23.48
C THR A 146 5.21 -37.05 -24.90
N GLN A 147 5.68 -37.83 -25.88
CA GLN A 147 5.24 -37.69 -27.27
C GLN A 147 4.00 -38.56 -27.52
N ILE A 148 2.90 -37.96 -27.94
CA ILE A 148 1.64 -38.65 -28.26
C ILE A 148 1.50 -38.70 -29.79
N THR A 149 1.32 -39.91 -30.33
CA THR A 149 1.18 -40.14 -31.78
C THR A 149 -0.20 -40.72 -32.08
N GLY A 150 -0.88 -40.20 -33.09
CA GLY A 150 -2.20 -40.66 -33.51
C GLY A 150 -2.47 -40.40 -34.99
N VAL A 151 -3.55 -40.99 -35.52
CA VAL A 151 -4.01 -40.81 -36.90
C VAL A 151 -5.41 -40.22 -36.89
N VAL A 152 -5.65 -39.20 -37.72
CA VAL A 152 -6.98 -38.61 -37.92
C VAL A 152 -7.55 -39.07 -39.27
N VAL A 153 -8.72 -39.69 -39.23
CA VAL A 153 -9.45 -40.18 -40.40
C VAL A 153 -10.85 -39.57 -40.44
N GLY A 154 -11.39 -39.41 -41.65
CA GLY A 154 -12.78 -39.02 -41.90
C GLY A 154 -13.68 -40.22 -42.20
N PRO A 155 -14.86 -39.99 -42.78
CA PRO A 155 -15.76 -41.06 -43.20
C PRO A 155 -15.07 -42.08 -44.12
N SER A 156 -15.44 -43.36 -44.00
CA SER A 156 -14.83 -44.48 -44.75
C SER A 156 -13.32 -44.66 -44.49
N ASP A 157 -12.84 -44.32 -43.29
CA ASP A 157 -11.43 -44.44 -42.87
C ASP A 157 -10.42 -43.68 -43.74
N GLN A 158 -10.87 -42.65 -44.46
CA GLN A 158 -10.01 -41.85 -45.31
C GLN A 158 -9.13 -40.91 -44.47
N PRO A 159 -7.79 -40.93 -44.61
CA PRO A 159 -6.92 -40.05 -43.83
C PRO A 159 -7.15 -38.56 -44.13
N ILE A 160 -7.11 -37.72 -43.10
CA ILE A 160 -7.26 -36.27 -43.23
C ILE A 160 -5.89 -35.60 -43.13
N PRO A 161 -5.30 -35.12 -44.24
CA PRO A 161 -4.04 -34.36 -44.22
C PRO A 161 -4.26 -32.91 -43.79
N GLY A 162 -3.25 -32.33 -43.12
CA GLY A 162 -3.24 -30.92 -42.74
C GLY A 162 -4.19 -30.54 -41.60
N ALA A 163 -4.78 -31.52 -40.90
CA ALA A 163 -5.59 -31.26 -39.72
C ALA A 163 -4.69 -30.72 -38.60
N LYS A 164 -5.12 -29.64 -37.95
CA LYS A 164 -4.40 -28.96 -36.88
C LYS A 164 -4.84 -29.50 -35.53
N ILE A 165 -3.92 -30.08 -34.78
CA ILE A 165 -4.12 -30.63 -33.44
C ILE A 165 -3.60 -29.63 -32.41
N MET A 166 -4.44 -29.25 -31.45
CA MET A 166 -4.14 -28.23 -30.44
C MET A 166 -4.44 -28.76 -29.04
N LEU A 167 -3.55 -28.50 -28.09
CA LEU A 167 -3.77 -28.80 -26.67
C LEU A 167 -4.38 -27.59 -25.96
N PRO A 168 -5.56 -27.66 -25.31
CA PRO A 168 -6.27 -26.49 -24.80
C PRO A 168 -5.52 -25.66 -23.74
N HIS A 169 -4.61 -26.28 -22.99
CA HIS A 169 -3.89 -25.66 -21.87
C HIS A 169 -2.40 -25.39 -22.18
N SER A 170 -1.98 -25.59 -23.43
CA SER A 170 -0.63 -25.24 -23.88
C SER A 170 -0.68 -24.56 -25.25
N LYS A 171 0.39 -23.88 -25.65
CA LYS A 171 0.52 -23.33 -27.01
C LYS A 171 0.97 -24.38 -28.03
N THR A 172 0.93 -25.67 -27.68
CA THR A 172 1.45 -26.75 -28.51
C THR A 172 0.48 -27.08 -29.64
N VAL A 173 1.02 -27.14 -30.85
CA VAL A 173 0.29 -27.43 -32.08
C VAL A 173 1.05 -28.48 -32.88
N ALA A 174 0.33 -29.43 -33.48
CA ALA A 174 0.85 -30.36 -34.47
C ALA A 174 -0.08 -30.41 -35.69
N TYR A 175 0.44 -30.89 -36.82
CA TYR A 175 -0.33 -31.04 -38.06
C TYR A 175 -0.26 -32.49 -38.55
N THR A 176 -1.36 -33.00 -39.08
CA THR A 176 -1.38 -34.33 -39.69
C THR A 176 -0.69 -34.33 -41.06
N ASN A 177 0.06 -35.39 -41.35
CA ASN A 177 0.70 -35.59 -42.66
C ASN A 177 -0.27 -36.18 -43.72
N ASN A 178 0.25 -36.54 -44.89
CA ASN A 178 -0.54 -37.14 -45.99
C ASN A 178 -1.22 -38.47 -45.64
N LYS A 179 -0.80 -39.15 -44.56
CA LYS A 179 -1.40 -40.37 -44.02
C LYS A 179 -2.32 -40.09 -42.82
N GLY A 180 -2.64 -38.83 -42.54
CA GLY A 180 -3.44 -38.43 -41.37
C GLY A 180 -2.69 -38.54 -40.03
N LEU A 181 -1.41 -38.91 -40.03
CA LEU A 181 -0.61 -39.14 -38.82
C LEU A 181 -0.13 -37.82 -38.23
N PHE A 182 -0.24 -37.66 -36.91
CA PHE A 182 0.35 -36.57 -36.14
C PHE A 182 1.19 -37.10 -34.98
N SER A 183 2.11 -36.26 -34.51
CA SER A 183 2.88 -36.46 -33.28
C SER A 183 2.94 -35.13 -32.53
N ILE A 184 2.57 -35.12 -31.25
CA ILE A 184 2.51 -33.90 -30.43
C ILE A 184 3.13 -34.14 -29.06
N ALA A 185 3.95 -33.19 -28.61
CA ALA A 185 4.49 -33.17 -27.26
C ALA A 185 3.38 -32.79 -26.27
N ALA A 186 3.23 -33.56 -25.21
CA ALA A 186 2.22 -33.31 -24.20
C ALA A 186 2.77 -33.57 -22.80
N ASP A 187 2.19 -32.91 -21.81
CA ASP A 187 2.52 -33.14 -20.40
C ASP A 187 2.16 -34.58 -20.01
N ALA A 188 3.09 -35.34 -19.45
CA ALA A 188 2.84 -36.69 -18.97
C ALA A 188 1.85 -36.71 -17.78
N ASN A 189 1.66 -35.57 -17.09
CA ASN A 189 0.65 -35.38 -16.06
C ASN A 189 -0.75 -35.08 -16.63
N LEU A 190 -0.98 -35.22 -17.95
CA LEU A 190 -2.31 -35.19 -18.54
C LEU A 190 -3.27 -36.08 -17.74
N GLN A 191 -4.21 -35.45 -17.04
CA GLN A 191 -5.17 -36.08 -16.14
C GLN A 191 -5.99 -37.15 -16.85
N ARG A 192 -5.74 -38.45 -16.60
CA ARG A 192 -6.52 -39.64 -17.06
C ARG A 192 -6.84 -39.75 -18.57
N ALA A 193 -6.74 -38.69 -19.35
CA ALA A 193 -7.17 -38.53 -20.73
C ALA A 193 -6.36 -37.43 -21.45
N PHE A 194 -6.09 -37.64 -22.73
CA PHE A 194 -5.56 -36.68 -23.67
C PHE A 194 -6.72 -35.86 -24.26
N ASN A 195 -6.79 -34.59 -23.88
CA ASN A 195 -7.80 -33.66 -24.40
C ASN A 195 -7.17 -32.78 -25.47
N CYS A 196 -7.71 -32.84 -26.69
CA CYS A 196 -7.23 -32.02 -27.80
C CYS A 196 -8.39 -31.41 -28.60
N LYS A 197 -8.09 -30.29 -29.28
CA LYS A 197 -8.94 -29.72 -30.30
C LYS A 197 -8.36 -30.04 -31.67
N ILE A 198 -9.20 -30.47 -32.59
CA ILE A 198 -8.82 -30.76 -33.97
C ILE A 198 -9.56 -29.78 -34.87
N ASP A 199 -8.81 -29.03 -35.67
CA ASP A 199 -9.36 -28.22 -36.76
C ASP A 199 -9.02 -28.90 -38.08
N ALA A 200 -10.06 -29.33 -38.79
CA ALA A 200 -9.96 -30.09 -40.02
C ALA A 200 -11.06 -29.62 -40.99
N LYS A 201 -10.67 -29.30 -42.23
CA LYS A 201 -11.59 -28.87 -43.29
C LYS A 201 -12.49 -27.69 -42.87
N GLY A 202 -11.98 -26.78 -42.03
CA GLY A 202 -12.71 -25.62 -41.53
C GLY A 202 -13.73 -25.92 -40.43
N LYS A 203 -13.77 -27.16 -39.92
CA LYS A 203 -14.61 -27.58 -38.78
C LYS A 203 -13.73 -27.89 -37.57
N GLN A 204 -14.23 -27.56 -36.38
CA GLN A 204 -13.52 -27.75 -35.12
C GLN A 204 -14.17 -28.83 -34.26
N PHE A 205 -13.35 -29.76 -33.75
CA PHE A 205 -13.75 -30.88 -32.90
C PHE A 205 -13.01 -30.80 -31.57
N SER A 206 -13.66 -31.23 -30.49
CA SER A 206 -13.02 -31.41 -29.18
C SER A 206 -13.05 -32.89 -28.82
N ILE A 207 -11.88 -33.49 -28.65
CA ILE A 207 -11.69 -34.93 -28.45
C ILE A 207 -11.05 -35.19 -27.10
N SER A 208 -11.56 -36.20 -26.39
CA SER A 208 -10.98 -36.72 -25.16
C SER A 208 -10.68 -38.20 -25.34
N VAL A 209 -9.41 -38.58 -25.23
CA VAL A 209 -8.97 -39.98 -25.37
C VAL A 209 -8.39 -40.45 -24.04
N PRO A 210 -8.92 -41.50 -23.39
CA PRO A 210 -8.36 -42.02 -22.15
C PRO A 210 -6.87 -42.42 -22.30
N MET A 211 -6.01 -41.95 -21.39
CA MET A 211 -4.56 -42.22 -21.45
C MET A 211 -4.25 -43.72 -21.39
N GLN A 212 -5.10 -44.52 -20.73
CA GLN A 212 -4.97 -45.98 -20.72
C GLN A 212 -5.05 -46.59 -22.13
N GLN A 213 -5.79 -46.00 -23.06
CA GLN A 213 -5.87 -46.49 -24.45
C GLN A 213 -4.61 -46.13 -25.23
N ILE A 214 -4.04 -44.95 -24.98
CA ILE A 214 -2.80 -44.48 -25.61
C ILE A 214 -1.60 -45.30 -25.10
N LEU A 215 -1.55 -45.60 -23.80
CA LEU A 215 -0.45 -46.33 -23.17
C LEU A 215 -0.49 -47.85 -23.41
N LYS A 216 -1.63 -48.41 -23.85
CA LYS A 216 -1.74 -49.86 -24.18
C LYS A 216 -0.96 -50.25 -25.44
N THR A 217 -0.71 -49.31 -26.34
CA THR A 217 0.02 -49.53 -27.59
C THR A 217 1.07 -48.44 -27.80
N PRO A 218 2.17 -48.42 -27.01
CA PRO A 218 3.14 -47.33 -27.00
C PRO A 218 3.87 -47.11 -28.34
N HIS A 219 3.80 -48.07 -29.26
CA HIS A 219 4.43 -48.02 -30.58
C HIS A 219 3.44 -47.95 -31.75
N ALA A 220 2.13 -48.01 -31.51
CA ALA A 220 1.12 -47.90 -32.55
C ALA A 220 0.27 -46.65 -32.33
N PRO A 221 0.09 -45.81 -33.37
CA PRO A 221 -0.78 -44.65 -33.26
C PRO A 221 -2.23 -45.09 -33.04
N PHE A 222 -2.94 -44.41 -32.16
CA PHE A 222 -4.39 -44.58 -32.03
C PHE A 222 -5.11 -43.79 -33.11
N THR A 223 -6.33 -44.19 -33.46
CA THR A 223 -7.12 -43.56 -34.52
C THR A 223 -8.22 -42.69 -33.94
N ILE A 224 -8.38 -41.48 -34.48
CA ILE A 224 -9.48 -40.56 -34.21
C ILE A 224 -10.32 -40.46 -35.48
N HIS A 225 -11.59 -40.88 -35.38
CA HIS A 225 -12.56 -40.75 -36.47
C HIS A 225 -13.31 -39.42 -36.30
N LEU A 226 -13.34 -38.61 -37.36
CA LEU A 226 -14.11 -37.38 -37.42
C LEU A 226 -15.33 -37.59 -38.31
N ASP A 227 -16.51 -37.37 -37.74
CA ASP A 227 -17.75 -37.33 -38.51
C ASP A 227 -17.81 -36.01 -39.28
N LEU A 228 -17.44 -36.09 -40.57
CA LEU A 228 -17.58 -34.99 -41.52
C LEU A 228 -18.79 -35.29 -42.41
N GLU A 229 -19.80 -34.42 -42.37
CA GLU A 229 -20.75 -34.34 -43.48
C GLU A 229 -19.99 -33.85 -44.73
N VAL A 230 -20.04 -34.67 -45.79
CA VAL A 230 -19.48 -34.40 -47.12
C VAL A 230 -20.41 -33.48 -47.89
#